data_AF-A0A5N6F2S6-F1
#
_entry.id   AF-A0A5N6F2S6-F1
#
_cell.length_a   1.000
_cell.length_b   1.000
_cell.length_c   1.000
_cell.angle_alpha   90.00
_cell.angle_beta   90.00
_cell.angle_gamma   90.00
#
_symmetry.space_group_name_H-M   'P 1'
#
loop_
_entity.id
_entity.type
_entity.pdbx_description
1 polymer ?
#
loop_
_entity_poly.entity_id
_entity_poly.type
_entity_poly.pdbx_seq_one_letter_code
_entity_poly.pdbx_strand_id
1 'polypeptide(L)'
;MLHSDSRWFDSLSKSLGNAHLSDEDRQNFFSASASRATTVVGFDVKRTMGDTLHLPANMKVSHFAAHTAIKDGISKWDALRASIKGLPDIEIYPNFLRSFKLLEDYIESKHEAFKDGALALSTDILVPSQARLKLYLFPPSDNFDNLWDYYTLGGQIPGLETDRKKFEELMILFYGTTSPDIVGQEHGIPRLCHKRTLMYFSLCAHQPYPDPKIYFYVPNSIFCDEVYIKGLDRWLETNGWDVGHQTLEDRVKACFTHRPLSQSAGIFLCIGLGRKGNDVDGDLSMQVYLTPELGEPPVY
;
A
#
# COMPACT_ATOMS: atom_id res chain seq x y z
N MET A 1 9.83 7.25 -23.84
CA MET A 1 9.25 5.92 -24.13
C MET A 1 9.46 5.06 -22.88
N LEU A 2 8.43 4.36 -22.40
CA LEU A 2 8.59 3.43 -21.26
C LEU A 2 9.26 2.17 -21.79
N HIS A 3 10.41 1.81 -21.24
CA HIS A 3 11.11 0.58 -21.63
C HIS A 3 10.79 -0.51 -20.59
N SER A 4 10.16 -1.58 -21.06
CA SER A 4 9.88 -2.75 -20.22
C SER A 4 11.19 -3.46 -19.87
N ASP A 5 11.37 -3.79 -18.60
CA ASP A 5 12.51 -4.53 -18.05
C ASP A 5 12.00 -5.33 -16.84
N SER A 6 12.30 -6.63 -16.80
CA SER A 6 11.84 -7.54 -15.75
C SER A 6 12.90 -7.79 -14.67
N ARG A 7 14.13 -7.27 -14.78
CA ARG A 7 15.26 -7.71 -13.93
C ARG A 7 15.02 -7.54 -12.43
N TRP A 8 14.39 -6.43 -12.02
CA TRP A 8 13.99 -6.24 -10.62
C TRP A 8 12.86 -7.19 -10.23
N PHE A 9 11.87 -7.41 -11.09
CA PHE A 9 10.83 -8.41 -10.87
C PHE A 9 11.40 -9.83 -10.74
N ASP A 10 12.34 -10.22 -11.59
CA ASP A 10 12.96 -11.55 -11.58
C ASP A 10 13.80 -11.75 -10.31
N SER A 11 14.55 -10.72 -9.90
CA SER A 11 15.31 -10.75 -8.64
C SER A 11 14.41 -10.87 -7.40
N LEU A 12 13.31 -10.11 -7.36
CA LEU A 12 12.33 -10.22 -6.27
C LEU A 12 11.58 -11.55 -6.29
N SER A 13 11.22 -12.07 -7.46
CA SER A 13 10.60 -13.39 -7.61
C SER A 13 11.53 -14.50 -7.13
N LYS A 14 12.84 -14.37 -7.36
CA LYS A 14 13.84 -15.33 -6.88
C LYS A 14 14.05 -15.25 -5.37
N SER A 15 14.08 -14.06 -4.79
CA SER A 15 14.39 -13.86 -3.36
C SER A 15 13.18 -13.97 -2.43
N LEU A 16 11.99 -13.54 -2.87
CA LEU A 16 10.76 -13.53 -2.08
C LEU A 16 9.67 -14.46 -2.61
N GLY A 17 9.77 -14.88 -3.88
CA GLY A 17 8.80 -15.81 -4.46
C GLY A 17 8.98 -17.23 -3.96
N ASN A 18 7.95 -18.04 -4.18
CA ASN A 18 7.86 -19.44 -3.75
C ASN A 18 7.77 -20.44 -4.92
N ALA A 19 7.95 -19.96 -6.15
CA ALA A 19 7.83 -20.77 -7.37
C ALA A 19 8.88 -21.90 -7.44
N HIS A 20 10.04 -21.70 -6.82
CA HIS A 20 11.14 -22.68 -6.80
C HIS A 20 10.99 -23.79 -5.75
N LEU A 21 9.94 -23.73 -4.91
CA LEU A 21 9.76 -24.66 -3.79
C LEU A 21 8.97 -25.91 -4.18
N SER A 22 9.16 -26.97 -3.40
CA SER A 22 8.32 -28.17 -3.42
C SER A 22 6.89 -27.86 -2.93
N ASP A 23 5.93 -28.71 -3.27
CA ASP A 23 4.56 -28.56 -2.80
C ASP A 23 4.42 -28.78 -1.29
N GLU A 24 5.28 -29.62 -0.69
CA GLU A 24 5.33 -29.84 0.76
C GLU A 24 5.73 -28.56 1.51
N ASP A 25 6.78 -27.87 1.05
CA ASP A 25 7.23 -26.60 1.64
C ASP A 25 6.16 -25.51 1.52
N ARG A 26 5.46 -25.45 0.38
CA ARG A 26 4.34 -24.51 0.19
C ARG A 26 3.19 -24.80 1.17
N GLN A 27 2.86 -26.09 1.36
CA GLN A 27 1.81 -26.51 2.28
C GLN A 27 2.17 -26.17 3.74
N ASN A 28 3.41 -26.41 4.14
CA ASN A 28 3.94 -26.07 5.47
C ASN A 28 3.93 -24.55 5.71
N PHE A 29 4.22 -23.74 4.69
CA PHE A 29 4.05 -22.30 4.80
C PHE A 29 2.59 -21.90 4.96
N PHE A 30 1.68 -22.46 4.16
CA PHE A 30 0.25 -22.10 4.23
C PHE A 30 -0.41 -22.50 5.55
N SER A 31 0.13 -23.47 6.29
CA SER A 31 -0.31 -23.79 7.64
C SER A 31 0.28 -22.84 8.70
N ALA A 32 1.49 -22.33 8.47
CA ALA A 32 2.18 -21.40 9.38
C ALA A 32 1.87 -19.91 9.14
N SER A 33 1.28 -19.55 7.99
CA SER A 33 0.96 -18.17 7.59
C SER A 33 -0.54 -17.89 7.60
N ALA A 34 -0.94 -16.70 8.04
CA ALA A 34 -2.33 -16.24 7.95
C ALA A 34 -2.76 -15.84 6.53
N SER A 35 -1.82 -15.78 5.57
CA SER A 35 -2.11 -15.47 4.16
C SER A 35 -1.48 -16.53 3.25
N ARG A 36 -2.26 -16.96 2.26
CA ARG A 36 -1.81 -17.84 1.18
C ARG A 36 -1.30 -17.08 -0.05
N ALA A 37 -1.53 -15.77 -0.12
CA ALA A 37 -1.03 -14.97 -1.23
C ALA A 37 0.47 -14.73 -1.06
N THR A 38 1.26 -15.17 -2.04
CA THR A 38 2.71 -14.90 -2.11
C THR A 38 3.06 -13.80 -3.10
N THR A 39 2.18 -13.60 -4.09
CA THR A 39 2.29 -12.55 -5.10
C THR A 39 0.93 -11.93 -5.40
N VAL A 40 0.90 -10.61 -5.64
CA VAL A 40 -0.27 -9.88 -6.16
C VAL A 40 0.16 -9.08 -7.39
N VAL A 41 -0.65 -9.14 -8.45
CA VAL A 41 -0.43 -8.38 -9.68
C VAL A 41 -1.49 -7.29 -9.80
N GLY A 42 -1.06 -6.08 -10.14
CA GLY A 42 -1.93 -4.94 -10.40
C GLY A 42 -1.64 -4.31 -11.76
N PHE A 43 -2.65 -3.74 -12.39
CA PHE A 43 -2.54 -3.04 -13.66
C PHE A 43 -3.00 -1.59 -13.50
N ASP A 44 -2.10 -0.64 -13.72
CA ASP A 44 -2.45 0.78 -13.81
C ASP A 44 -2.94 1.08 -15.24
N VAL A 45 -4.26 1.06 -15.45
CA VAL A 45 -4.86 1.35 -16.77
C VAL A 45 -4.94 2.87 -16.98
N LYS A 46 -4.28 3.38 -18.03
CA LYS A 46 -4.35 4.80 -18.41
C LYS A 46 -5.45 5.05 -19.44
N ARG A 47 -6.13 6.20 -19.32
CA ARG A 47 -7.27 6.57 -20.19
C ARG A 47 -6.88 6.93 -21.63
N THR A 48 -5.61 7.11 -21.95
CA THR A 48 -5.19 7.55 -23.29
C THR A 48 -5.48 6.47 -24.34
N MET A 49 -6.58 6.65 -25.05
CA MET A 49 -6.86 6.05 -26.36
C MET A 49 -5.95 6.72 -27.40
N GLY A 50 -4.72 6.24 -27.52
CA GLY A 50 -3.94 6.38 -28.74
C GLY A 50 -3.99 5.05 -29.50
N ASP A 51 -3.89 5.08 -30.83
CA ASP A 51 -3.90 3.95 -31.77
C ASP A 51 -2.80 2.90 -31.50
N THR A 52 -2.89 2.19 -30.38
CA THR A 52 -1.99 1.09 -30.07
C THR A 52 -2.80 -0.17 -29.80
N LEU A 53 -2.44 -1.26 -30.49
CA LEU A 53 -2.91 -2.63 -30.29
C LEU A 53 -2.66 -3.20 -28.87
N HIS A 54 -2.20 -2.37 -27.93
CA HIS A 54 -1.79 -2.76 -26.59
C HIS A 54 -2.65 -2.02 -25.55
N LEU A 55 -3.07 -2.74 -24.51
CA LEU A 55 -3.64 -2.14 -23.30
C LEU A 55 -2.64 -1.12 -22.75
N PRO A 56 -3.00 0.16 -22.58
CA PRO A 56 -2.12 1.20 -22.01
C PRO A 56 -2.03 1.01 -20.49
N ALA A 57 -1.57 -0.16 -20.07
CA ALA A 57 -1.51 -0.60 -18.69
C ALA A 57 -0.06 -0.83 -18.26
N ASN A 58 0.32 -0.26 -17.11
CA ASN A 58 1.58 -0.60 -16.46
C ASN A 58 1.31 -1.72 -15.45
N MET A 59 2.04 -2.82 -15.58
CA MET A 59 1.97 -3.93 -14.62
C MET A 59 2.84 -3.64 -13.39
N LYS A 60 2.31 -3.96 -12.22
CA LYS A 60 3.00 -3.97 -10.93
C LYS A 60 2.88 -5.34 -10.31
N VAL A 61 3.95 -5.79 -9.68
CA VAL A 61 3.97 -7.07 -8.99
C VAL A 61 4.48 -6.88 -7.57
N SER A 62 3.69 -7.34 -6.60
CA SER A 62 4.01 -7.33 -5.17
C SER A 62 4.37 -8.72 -4.69
N HIS A 63 5.48 -8.87 -3.97
CA HIS A 63 5.94 -10.11 -3.34
C HIS A 63 5.93 -9.98 -1.82
N PHE A 64 5.36 -10.95 -1.12
CA PHE A 64 5.22 -10.92 0.35
C PHE A 64 6.42 -11.55 1.06
N ALA A 65 6.87 -10.92 2.14
CA ALA A 65 8.07 -11.32 2.89
C ALA A 65 7.88 -12.55 3.79
N ALA A 66 6.64 -12.83 4.19
CA ALA A 66 6.34 -13.79 5.28
C ALA A 66 6.92 -15.18 5.02
N HIS A 67 6.91 -15.62 3.77
CA HIS A 67 7.44 -16.93 3.41
C HIS A 67 8.95 -17.00 3.62
N THR A 68 9.70 -16.11 2.98
CA THR A 68 11.17 -16.07 3.10
C THR A 68 11.59 -15.89 4.56
N ALA A 69 10.89 -15.04 5.32
CA ALA A 69 11.13 -14.85 6.74
C ALA A 69 10.99 -16.16 7.55
N ILE A 70 9.90 -16.91 7.35
CA ILE A 70 9.68 -18.20 8.03
C ILE A 70 10.72 -19.23 7.62
N LYS A 71 10.98 -19.36 6.31
CA LYS A 71 11.94 -20.32 5.74
C LYS A 71 13.35 -20.11 6.29
N ASP A 72 13.81 -18.86 6.32
CA ASP A 72 15.19 -18.52 6.67
C ASP A 72 15.36 -18.23 8.17
N GLY A 73 14.26 -18.24 8.95
CA GLY A 73 14.29 -17.97 10.39
C GLY A 73 14.68 -16.53 10.74
N ILE A 74 14.32 -15.57 9.88
CA ILE A 74 14.65 -14.14 10.02
C ILE A 74 13.39 -13.28 10.11
N SER A 75 13.53 -12.01 10.49
CA SER A 75 12.40 -11.07 10.48
C SER A 75 11.92 -10.80 9.04
N LYS A 76 10.65 -10.41 8.88
CA LYS A 76 10.13 -9.97 7.56
C LYS A 76 10.89 -8.76 7.03
N TRP A 77 11.30 -7.86 7.93
CA TRP A 77 12.14 -6.72 7.56
C TRP A 77 13.49 -7.16 6.99
N ASP A 78 14.16 -8.13 7.63
CA ASP A 78 15.44 -8.65 7.16
C ASP A 78 15.33 -9.30 5.79
N ALA A 79 14.26 -10.06 5.55
CA ALA A 79 13.97 -10.65 4.24
C ALA A 79 13.83 -9.56 3.16
N LEU A 80 13.03 -8.51 3.41
CA LEU A 80 12.87 -7.41 2.45
C LEU A 80 14.17 -6.62 2.26
N ARG A 81 14.90 -6.35 3.34
CA ARG A 81 16.18 -5.63 3.34
C ARG A 81 17.23 -6.37 2.50
N ALA A 82 17.34 -7.68 2.68
CA ALA A 82 18.24 -8.52 1.87
C ALA A 82 17.83 -8.51 0.39
N SER A 83 16.54 -8.63 0.08
CA SER A 83 16.03 -8.56 -1.29
C SER A 83 16.31 -7.22 -1.98
N ILE A 84 16.17 -6.08 -1.27
CA ILE A 84 16.50 -4.75 -1.81
C ILE A 84 18.00 -4.66 -2.12
N LYS A 85 18.86 -5.09 -1.18
CA LYS A 85 20.32 -5.07 -1.36
C LYS A 85 20.80 -6.01 -2.46
N GLY A 86 20.02 -7.03 -2.81
CA GLY A 86 20.28 -7.96 -3.92
C GLY A 86 19.70 -7.54 -5.27
N LEU A 87 19.11 -6.34 -5.39
CA LEU A 87 18.59 -5.87 -6.68
C LEU A 87 19.74 -5.61 -7.68
N PRO A 88 19.62 -6.06 -8.94
CA PRO A 88 20.62 -5.79 -9.97
C PRO A 88 20.82 -4.28 -10.19
N ASP A 89 22.10 -3.90 -10.32
CA ASP A 89 22.60 -2.55 -10.57
C ASP A 89 22.17 -1.49 -9.54
N ILE A 90 21.72 -1.88 -8.34
CA ILE A 90 21.17 -0.92 -7.38
C ILE A 90 22.20 0.13 -6.93
N GLU A 91 23.48 -0.22 -6.97
CA GLU A 91 24.63 0.62 -6.62
C GLU A 91 24.79 1.85 -7.51
N ILE A 92 24.25 1.84 -8.74
CA ILE A 92 24.35 2.97 -9.67
C ILE A 92 23.28 4.04 -9.39
N TYR A 93 22.37 3.82 -8.44
CA TYR A 93 21.26 4.71 -8.11
C TYR A 93 21.43 5.32 -6.70
N PRO A 94 22.26 6.37 -6.53
CA PRO A 94 22.59 6.91 -5.20
C PRO A 94 21.40 7.48 -4.45
N ASN A 95 20.44 8.09 -5.14
CA ASN A 95 19.22 8.62 -4.52
C ASN A 95 18.32 7.50 -3.99
N PHE A 96 18.22 6.40 -4.72
CA PHE A 96 17.52 5.21 -4.23
C PHE A 96 18.17 4.70 -2.94
N LEU A 97 19.49 4.53 -2.94
CA LEU A 97 20.23 4.03 -1.77
C LEU A 97 20.09 4.95 -0.57
N ARG A 98 20.13 6.27 -0.78
CA ARG A 98 19.92 7.27 0.28
C ARG A 98 18.51 7.16 0.85
N SER A 99 17.50 7.09 -0.01
CA SER A 99 16.10 6.95 0.38
C SER A 99 15.87 5.66 1.18
N PHE A 100 16.47 4.55 0.74
CA PHE A 100 16.43 3.29 1.45
C PHE A 100 17.16 3.34 2.80
N LYS A 101 18.32 4.02 2.88
CA LYS A 101 19.07 4.17 4.13
C LYS A 101 18.28 4.91 5.20
N LEU A 102 17.50 5.92 4.84
CA LEU A 102 16.61 6.63 5.78
C LEU A 102 15.58 5.68 6.41
N LEU A 103 14.99 4.81 5.60
CA LEU A 103 14.05 3.78 6.09
C LEU A 103 14.74 2.76 6.98
N GLU A 104 15.94 2.29 6.56
CA GLU A 104 16.73 1.35 7.33
C GLU A 104 17.09 1.93 8.70
N ASP A 105 17.65 3.14 8.75
CA ASP A 105 18.01 3.80 10.00
C ASP A 105 16.80 4.03 10.90
N TYR A 106 15.67 4.47 10.32
CA TYR A 106 14.44 4.67 11.07
C TYR A 106 13.94 3.36 11.68
N ILE A 107 13.83 2.27 10.91
CA ILE A 107 13.32 0.99 11.40
C ILE A 107 14.28 0.36 12.43
N GLU A 108 15.59 0.41 12.18
CA GLU A 108 16.60 -0.12 13.12
C GLU A 108 16.69 0.68 14.42
N SER A 109 16.28 1.96 14.41
CA SER A 109 16.21 2.79 15.63
C SER A 109 14.99 2.51 16.52
N LYS A 110 14.03 1.70 16.05
CA LYS A 110 12.72 1.49 16.70
C LYS A 110 12.64 0.09 17.33
N HIS A 111 11.59 -0.13 18.11
CA HIS A 111 11.29 -1.42 18.73
C HIS A 111 11.07 -2.52 17.67
N GLU A 112 11.40 -3.78 18.00
CA GLU A 112 11.34 -4.94 17.08
C GLU A 112 9.99 -5.11 16.37
N ALA A 113 8.89 -4.71 17.02
CA ALA A 113 7.54 -4.70 16.44
C ALA A 113 7.45 -3.94 15.09
N PHE A 114 8.35 -2.98 14.83
CA PHE A 114 8.42 -2.27 13.54
C PHE A 114 8.94 -3.19 12.43
N LYS A 115 9.88 -4.08 12.74
CA LYS A 115 10.40 -5.10 11.82
C LYS A 115 9.35 -6.15 11.50
N ASP A 116 8.58 -6.55 12.51
CA ASP A 116 7.40 -7.42 12.35
C ASP A 116 6.29 -6.79 11.52
N GLY A 117 6.24 -5.45 11.47
CA GLY A 117 5.35 -4.68 10.62
C GLY A 117 5.60 -4.86 9.12
N ALA A 118 6.79 -5.30 8.70
CA ALA A 118 7.12 -5.45 7.29
C ALA A 118 6.21 -6.45 6.57
N LEU A 119 5.82 -6.14 5.33
CA LEU A 119 4.84 -6.92 4.57
C LEU A 119 5.35 -7.39 3.21
N ALA A 120 5.66 -6.46 2.31
CA ALA A 120 5.88 -6.79 0.90
C ALA A 120 6.73 -5.75 0.18
N LEU A 121 7.29 -6.16 -0.96
CA LEU A 121 7.89 -5.28 -1.96
C LEU A 121 7.10 -5.33 -3.26
N SER A 122 6.84 -4.18 -3.87
CA SER A 122 6.21 -4.09 -5.18
C SER A 122 7.06 -3.30 -6.15
N THR A 123 7.19 -3.79 -7.39
CA THR A 123 7.92 -3.10 -8.46
C THR A 123 7.07 -2.97 -9.72
N ASP A 124 7.30 -1.89 -10.46
CA ASP A 124 6.86 -1.75 -11.85
C ASP A 124 7.73 -2.66 -12.76
N ILE A 125 7.20 -3.11 -13.90
CA ILE A 125 7.98 -3.80 -14.97
C ILE A 125 8.55 -2.75 -15.93
N LEU A 126 9.55 -2.02 -15.46
CA LEU A 126 10.22 -0.94 -16.17
C LEU A 126 11.72 -0.98 -15.90
N VAL A 127 12.51 -0.31 -16.75
CA VAL A 127 13.94 -0.13 -16.48
C VAL A 127 14.15 0.50 -15.09
N PRO A 128 15.19 0.11 -14.33
CA PRO A 128 15.40 0.58 -12.95
C PRO A 128 15.44 2.11 -12.76
N SER A 129 15.88 2.86 -13.78
CA SER A 129 15.85 4.33 -13.77
C SER A 129 14.44 4.93 -13.81
N GLN A 130 13.43 4.15 -14.19
CA GLN A 130 12.01 4.54 -14.27
C GLN A 130 11.14 3.75 -13.29
N ALA A 131 11.58 2.57 -12.86
CA ALA A 131 10.86 1.72 -11.92
C ALA A 131 10.83 2.34 -10.53
N ARG A 132 9.77 2.02 -9.80
CA ARG A 132 9.68 2.33 -8.37
C ARG A 132 9.60 1.04 -7.59
N LEU A 133 10.28 1.02 -6.45
CA LEU A 133 10.13 -0.03 -5.47
C LEU A 133 9.28 0.48 -4.31
N LYS A 134 8.13 -0.13 -4.08
CA LYS A 134 7.27 0.18 -2.94
C LYS A 134 7.50 -0.82 -1.82
N LEU A 135 7.90 -0.33 -0.66
CA LEU A 135 8.04 -1.09 0.58
C LEU A 135 6.78 -0.94 1.41
N TYR A 136 6.01 -2.02 1.57
CA TYR A 136 4.77 -2.04 2.34
C TYR A 136 5.02 -2.49 3.78
N LEU A 137 4.45 -1.73 4.72
CA LEU A 137 4.68 -1.86 6.16
C LEU A 137 3.37 -1.62 6.92
N PHE A 138 3.18 -2.35 8.00
CA PHE A 138 2.16 -2.10 9.01
C PHE A 138 2.81 -1.40 10.22
N PRO A 139 2.67 -0.08 10.37
CA PRO A 139 3.13 0.61 11.56
C PRO A 139 2.44 0.04 12.82
N PRO A 140 3.20 -0.31 13.88
CA PRO A 140 2.62 -0.78 15.14
C PRO A 140 2.16 0.42 15.98
N SER A 141 1.14 1.16 15.52
CA SER A 141 0.67 2.40 16.14
C SER A 141 -0.84 2.48 16.27
N ASP A 142 -1.30 2.96 17.43
CA ASP A 142 -2.71 3.15 17.85
C ASP A 142 -3.17 4.62 17.86
N ASN A 143 -2.31 5.54 17.44
CA ASN A 143 -2.63 6.97 17.41
C ASN A 143 -2.03 7.67 16.20
N PHE A 144 -2.64 8.80 15.85
CA PHE A 144 -2.25 9.59 14.69
C PHE A 144 -0.81 10.10 14.78
N ASP A 145 -0.35 10.57 15.94
CA ASP A 145 0.98 11.16 16.09
C ASP A 145 2.09 10.16 15.78
N ASN A 146 1.96 8.93 16.29
CA ASN A 146 2.89 7.84 16.00
C ASN A 146 2.79 7.36 14.54
N LEU A 147 1.59 7.40 13.93
CA LEU A 147 1.43 7.12 12.50
C LEU A 147 2.09 8.21 11.64
N TRP A 148 2.02 9.46 12.07
CA TRP A 148 2.66 10.60 11.40
C TRP A 148 4.18 10.57 11.56
N ASP A 149 4.69 10.27 12.75
CA ASP A 149 6.11 10.00 13.00
C ASP A 149 6.62 8.92 12.05
N TYR A 150 5.87 7.82 11.90
CA TYR A 150 6.19 6.78 10.93
C TYR A 150 6.15 7.29 9.48
N TYR A 151 5.08 7.95 9.08
CA TYR A 151 4.87 8.49 7.73
C TYR A 151 5.99 9.46 7.31
N THR A 152 6.51 10.24 8.25
CA THR A 152 7.58 11.23 8.02
C THR A 152 8.99 10.71 8.31
N LEU A 153 9.13 9.45 8.76
CA LEU A 153 10.37 8.85 9.26
C LEU A 153 11.03 9.69 10.37
N GLY A 154 10.22 10.18 11.31
CA GLY A 154 10.66 11.07 12.38
C GLY A 154 11.03 12.46 11.88
N GLY A 155 10.28 12.98 10.91
CA GLY A 155 10.55 14.29 10.29
C GLY A 155 11.73 14.32 9.30
N GLN A 156 12.28 13.17 8.93
CA GLN A 156 13.39 13.09 7.97
C GLN A 156 12.96 13.34 6.52
N ILE A 157 11.67 13.18 6.21
CA ILE A 157 11.11 13.50 4.89
C ILE A 157 10.64 14.96 4.88
N PRO A 158 11.24 15.84 4.06
CA PRO A 158 10.94 17.26 4.06
C PRO A 158 9.58 17.57 3.41
N GLY A 159 8.99 18.72 3.77
CA GLY A 159 7.86 19.30 3.04
C GLY A 159 6.49 18.67 3.33
N LEU A 160 6.35 17.84 4.37
CA LEU A 160 5.11 17.14 4.70
C LEU A 160 4.19 17.87 5.69
N GLU A 161 4.68 18.88 6.41
CA GLU A 161 3.95 19.52 7.53
C GLU A 161 2.58 20.09 7.13
N THR A 162 2.47 20.64 5.91
CA THR A 162 1.22 21.21 5.39
C THR A 162 0.14 20.15 5.10
N ASP A 163 0.52 18.88 5.02
CA ASP A 163 -0.40 17.78 4.74
C ASP A 163 -1.00 17.18 6.00
N ARG A 164 -0.36 17.34 7.17
CA ARG A 164 -0.74 16.65 8.41
C ARG A 164 -2.25 16.74 8.69
N LYS A 165 -2.80 17.95 8.58
CA LYS A 165 -4.23 18.21 8.82
C LYS A 165 -5.13 17.39 7.90
N LYS A 166 -4.78 17.27 6.62
CA LYS A 166 -5.54 16.49 5.62
C LYS A 166 -5.62 15.01 6.00
N PHE A 167 -4.54 14.46 6.55
CA PHE A 167 -4.48 13.07 7.01
C PHE A 167 -5.28 12.87 8.29
N GLU A 168 -5.19 13.81 9.24
CA GLU A 168 -5.96 13.78 10.47
C GLU A 168 -7.47 13.87 10.20
N GLU A 169 -7.89 14.75 9.29
CA GLU A 169 -9.28 14.88 8.86
C GLU A 169 -9.81 13.56 8.24
N LEU A 170 -9.03 12.88 7.40
CA LEU A 170 -9.41 11.56 6.87
C LEU A 170 -9.48 10.50 7.98
N MET A 171 -8.55 10.50 8.93
CA MET A 171 -8.58 9.57 10.04
C MET A 171 -9.85 9.74 10.88
N ILE A 172 -10.20 10.98 11.21
CA ILE A 172 -11.44 11.32 11.92
C ILE A 172 -12.67 10.93 11.08
N LEU A 173 -12.63 11.12 9.76
CA LEU A 173 -13.71 10.70 8.87
C LEU A 173 -14.02 9.20 8.99
N PHE A 174 -12.99 8.34 9.00
CA PHE A 174 -13.17 6.89 9.00
C PHE A 174 -13.40 6.30 10.38
N TYR A 175 -12.75 6.84 11.41
CA TYR A 175 -12.77 6.26 12.76
C TYR A 175 -13.54 7.09 13.79
N GLY A 176 -13.91 8.34 13.46
CA GLY A 176 -14.54 9.28 14.39
C GLY A 176 -13.59 9.86 15.45
N THR A 177 -12.30 9.57 15.35
CA THR A 177 -11.25 9.92 16.33
C THR A 177 -9.88 9.97 15.66
N THR A 178 -8.89 10.56 16.34
CA THR A 178 -7.47 10.59 15.95
C THR A 178 -6.70 9.34 16.40
N SER A 179 -7.36 8.40 17.10
CA SER A 179 -6.79 7.10 17.47
C SER A 179 -7.54 5.97 16.79
N PRO A 180 -6.92 5.14 15.95
CA PRO A 180 -7.55 3.91 15.50
C PRO A 180 -7.73 2.92 16.67
N ASP A 181 -8.91 2.30 16.77
CA ASP A 181 -9.09 1.14 17.63
C ASP A 181 -8.18 -0.02 17.17
N ILE A 182 -7.07 -0.25 17.88
CA ILE A 182 -6.32 -1.49 17.71
C ILE A 182 -7.04 -2.61 18.46
N VAL A 183 -7.85 -3.39 17.74
CA VAL A 183 -8.40 -4.63 18.28
C VAL A 183 -7.42 -5.76 17.99
N GLY A 184 -6.70 -6.21 19.03
CA GLY A 184 -5.94 -7.47 19.03
C GLY A 184 -4.52 -7.37 19.58
N GLN A 185 -4.36 -7.41 20.91
CA GLN A 185 -3.10 -7.74 21.58
C GLN A 185 -2.93 -9.24 21.86
N GLU A 186 -3.86 -10.11 21.46
CA GLU A 186 -3.71 -11.54 21.70
C GLU A 186 -2.89 -12.20 20.58
N HIS A 187 -1.74 -12.71 20.99
CA HIS A 187 -0.75 -13.46 20.20
C HIS A 187 -1.39 -14.37 19.15
N GLY A 188 -1.33 -13.95 17.89
CA GLY A 188 -1.85 -14.71 16.76
C GLY A 188 -1.63 -13.96 15.46
N ILE A 189 -1.15 -14.68 14.47
CA ILE A 189 -0.69 -14.19 13.16
C ILE A 189 -1.66 -13.13 12.59
N PRO A 190 -1.15 -12.03 12.00
CA PRO A 190 -1.93 -11.00 11.31
C PRO A 190 -3.01 -11.52 10.35
N ARG A 191 -4.27 -11.65 10.79
CA ARG A 191 -5.38 -11.71 9.82
C ARG A 191 -5.53 -10.32 9.22
N LEU A 192 -5.56 -10.24 7.88
CA LEU A 192 -5.84 -9.01 7.11
C LEU A 192 -7.15 -8.31 7.53
N CYS A 193 -8.03 -9.03 8.24
CA CYS A 193 -9.36 -8.56 8.66
C CYS A 193 -9.38 -7.68 9.93
N HIS A 194 -8.26 -7.56 10.67
CA HIS A 194 -8.24 -6.80 11.92
C HIS A 194 -7.50 -5.48 11.73
N LYS A 195 -8.27 -4.44 11.36
CA LYS A 195 -7.99 -2.99 11.45
C LYS A 195 -6.50 -2.63 11.44
N ARG A 196 -5.91 -2.50 10.24
CA ARG A 196 -4.54 -2.00 10.08
C ARG A 196 -4.54 -0.74 9.23
N THR A 197 -3.80 0.26 9.65
CA THR A 197 -3.30 1.26 8.72
C THR A 197 -2.15 0.61 7.96
N LEU A 198 -2.23 0.54 6.63
CA LEU A 198 -1.10 0.09 5.80
C LEU A 198 -0.34 1.31 5.32
N MET A 199 0.98 1.27 5.31
CA MET A 199 1.79 2.29 4.66
C MET A 199 2.64 1.66 3.56
N TYR A 200 2.95 2.44 2.54
CA TYR A 200 4.15 2.16 1.75
C TYR A 200 5.06 3.36 1.67
N PHE A 201 6.33 3.09 1.42
CA PHE A 201 7.32 4.05 0.94
C PHE A 201 7.76 3.69 -0.47
N SER A 202 7.66 4.65 -1.40
CA SER A 202 8.10 4.48 -2.78
C SER A 202 9.53 4.98 -2.91
N LEU A 203 10.41 4.10 -3.40
CA LEU A 203 11.82 4.36 -3.68
C LEU A 203 12.02 4.44 -5.19
N CYS A 204 12.80 5.42 -5.66
CA CYS A 204 13.09 5.59 -7.07
C CYS A 204 14.49 6.17 -7.29
N ALA A 205 14.99 6.08 -8.53
CA ALA A 205 16.34 6.51 -8.87
C ALA A 205 16.55 8.04 -8.82
N HIS A 206 15.49 8.84 -8.91
CA HIS A 206 15.58 10.29 -9.05
C HIS A 206 15.27 11.08 -7.76
N GLN A 207 14.68 10.47 -6.72
CA GLN A 207 14.35 11.15 -5.46
C GLN A 207 15.21 10.65 -4.28
N PRO A 208 15.87 11.55 -3.52
CA PRO A 208 16.69 11.17 -2.38
C PRO A 208 15.91 10.82 -1.11
N TYR A 209 14.61 11.11 -1.09
CA TYR A 209 13.69 10.81 0.01
C TYR A 209 12.59 9.87 -0.50
N PRO A 210 12.09 8.96 0.36
CA PRO A 210 10.99 8.08 -0.04
C PRO A 210 9.68 8.84 -0.11
N ASP A 211 8.79 8.46 -1.02
CA ASP A 211 7.43 9.00 -1.05
C ASP A 211 6.48 8.13 -0.22
N PRO A 212 5.97 8.63 0.91
CA PRO A 212 5.09 7.87 1.77
C PRO A 212 3.64 7.91 1.25
N LYS A 213 2.92 6.80 1.47
CA LYS A 213 1.46 6.72 1.32
C LYS A 213 0.87 5.90 2.45
N ILE A 214 -0.15 6.44 3.09
CA ILE A 214 -0.94 5.76 4.11
C ILE A 214 -2.22 5.22 3.49
N TYR A 215 -2.74 4.12 4.00
CA TYR A 215 -4.01 3.52 3.65
C TYR A 215 -4.85 3.35 4.91
N PHE A 216 -5.94 4.10 4.98
CA PHE A 216 -6.94 3.99 6.02
C PHE A 216 -7.97 2.94 5.60
N TYR A 217 -8.00 1.81 6.30
CA TYR A 217 -9.01 0.78 6.07
C TYR A 217 -10.33 1.17 6.70
N VAL A 218 -11.42 0.93 5.98
CA VAL A 218 -12.76 1.16 6.51
C VAL A 218 -12.99 0.19 7.66
N PRO A 219 -13.35 0.68 8.86
CA PRO A 219 -13.58 -0.22 10.00
C PRO A 219 -14.84 -1.06 9.76
N ASN A 220 -14.89 -2.24 10.35
CA ASN A 220 -16.16 -2.97 10.53
C ASN A 220 -17.07 -2.08 11.35
N SER A 221 -18.05 -1.49 10.67
CA SER A 221 -18.80 -0.35 11.18
C SER A 221 -20.29 -0.63 11.09
N ILE A 222 -21.02 0.03 11.99
CA ILE A 222 -22.48 0.12 11.92
C ILE A 222 -22.93 1.10 10.82
N PHE A 223 -22.03 1.93 10.30
CA PHE A 223 -22.32 2.86 9.21
C PHE A 223 -22.33 2.15 7.87
N CYS A 224 -23.23 2.57 6.97
CA CYS A 224 -23.31 2.08 5.60
C CYS A 224 -22.37 2.85 4.66
N ASP A 225 -22.17 2.33 3.44
CA ASP A 225 -21.29 2.95 2.45
C ASP A 225 -21.69 4.40 2.10
N GLU A 226 -22.99 4.72 2.15
CA GLU A 226 -23.50 6.07 1.91
C GLU A 226 -22.90 7.12 2.86
N VAL A 227 -22.70 6.77 4.14
CA VAL A 227 -22.12 7.69 5.14
C VAL A 227 -20.67 7.99 4.79
N TYR A 228 -19.88 6.97 4.46
CA TYR A 228 -18.47 7.12 4.12
C TYR A 228 -18.27 7.95 2.86
N ILE A 229 -19.04 7.67 1.81
CA ILE A 229 -18.86 8.37 0.53
C ILE A 229 -19.26 9.84 0.61
N LYS A 230 -20.36 10.18 1.29
CA LYS A 230 -20.76 11.58 1.52
C LYS A 230 -19.72 12.32 2.34
N GLY A 231 -19.18 11.65 3.35
CA GLY A 231 -18.07 12.15 4.15
C GLY A 231 -16.84 12.45 3.30
N LEU A 232 -16.48 11.55 2.40
CA LEU A 232 -15.33 11.72 1.51
C LEU A 232 -15.57 12.81 0.46
N ASP A 233 -16.76 12.90 -0.12
CA ASP A 233 -17.11 13.98 -1.06
C ASP A 233 -16.95 15.35 -0.40
N ARG A 234 -17.44 15.50 0.84
CA ARG A 234 -17.24 16.73 1.61
C ARG A 234 -15.76 17.01 1.88
N TRP A 235 -14.98 15.98 2.19
CA TRP A 235 -13.53 16.13 2.40
C TRP A 235 -12.82 16.59 1.12
N LEU A 236 -13.20 16.04 -0.04
CA LEU A 236 -12.67 16.41 -1.35
C LEU A 236 -13.01 17.87 -1.68
N GLU A 237 -14.27 18.28 -1.52
CA GLU A 237 -14.71 19.67 -1.72
C GLU A 237 -13.95 20.64 -0.80
N THR A 238 -13.85 20.32 0.50
CA THR A 238 -13.15 21.17 1.48
C THR A 238 -11.68 21.40 1.13
N ASN A 239 -11.05 20.42 0.48
CA ASN A 239 -9.66 20.46 0.08
C ASN A 239 -9.45 20.92 -1.38
N GLY A 240 -10.51 21.28 -2.10
CA GLY A 240 -10.46 21.71 -3.51
C GLY A 240 -10.08 20.59 -4.48
N TRP A 241 -10.45 19.35 -4.14
CA TRP A 241 -10.15 18.12 -4.87
C TRP A 241 -11.38 17.49 -5.55
N ASP A 242 -12.52 18.18 -5.48
CA ASP A 242 -13.67 17.86 -6.31
C ASP A 242 -13.32 18.11 -7.78
N VAL A 243 -13.36 17.05 -8.60
CA VAL A 243 -13.01 17.13 -10.02
C VAL A 243 -14.21 16.74 -10.88
N GLY A 244 -14.74 17.74 -11.59
CA GLY A 244 -15.82 17.59 -12.57
C GLY A 244 -17.21 17.84 -11.98
N HIS A 245 -18.24 17.51 -12.75
CA HIS A 245 -19.64 17.78 -12.38
C HIS A 245 -20.32 16.67 -11.58
N GLN A 246 -19.61 15.56 -11.33
CA GLN A 246 -20.15 14.37 -10.65
C GLN A 246 -19.33 14.08 -9.41
N THR A 247 -20.04 13.93 -8.29
CA THR A 247 -19.48 13.51 -6.99
C THR A 247 -18.94 12.09 -7.07
N LEU A 248 -18.14 11.68 -6.08
CA LEU A 248 -17.79 10.27 -5.97
C LEU A 248 -19.04 9.43 -5.72
N GLU A 249 -19.99 9.92 -4.90
CA GLU A 249 -21.29 9.27 -4.66
C GLU A 249 -22.00 8.92 -5.96
N ASP A 250 -22.09 9.87 -6.91
CA ASP A 250 -22.73 9.64 -8.21
C ASP A 250 -22.02 8.53 -8.99
N ARG A 251 -20.69 8.53 -8.99
CA ARG A 251 -19.87 7.55 -9.72
C ARG A 251 -20.01 6.15 -9.13
N VAL A 252 -20.01 6.03 -7.81
CA VAL A 252 -20.15 4.75 -7.12
C VAL A 252 -21.56 4.20 -7.28
N LYS A 253 -22.60 5.04 -7.19
CA LYS A 253 -24.00 4.64 -7.47
C LYS A 253 -24.17 4.13 -8.91
N ALA A 254 -23.44 4.70 -9.87
CA ALA A 254 -23.49 4.25 -11.26
C ALA A 254 -22.81 2.87 -11.48
N CYS A 255 -21.83 2.50 -10.63
CA CYS A 255 -21.10 1.24 -10.74
C CYS A 255 -21.71 0.10 -9.91
N PHE A 256 -22.18 0.38 -8.70
CA PHE A 256 -22.68 -0.60 -7.74
C PHE A 256 -24.21 -0.51 -7.64
N THR A 257 -24.90 -1.23 -8.51
CA THR A 257 -26.37 -1.17 -8.66
C THR A 257 -27.11 -2.32 -8.00
N HIS A 258 -26.41 -3.31 -7.45
CA HIS A 258 -26.99 -4.51 -6.83
C HIS A 258 -27.68 -4.24 -5.50
N ARG A 259 -27.38 -3.11 -4.84
CA ARG A 259 -28.09 -2.62 -3.65
C ARG A 259 -27.94 -1.10 -3.48
N PRO A 260 -28.83 -0.45 -2.70
CA PRO A 260 -28.60 0.92 -2.24
C PRO A 260 -27.35 1.04 -1.35
N LEU A 261 -26.61 2.14 -1.49
CA LEU A 261 -25.46 2.44 -0.62
C LEU A 261 -25.85 2.63 0.85
N SER A 262 -27.11 2.98 1.12
CA SER A 262 -27.66 3.17 2.46
C SER A 262 -27.94 1.85 3.20
N GLN A 263 -27.94 0.72 2.49
CA GLN A 263 -28.34 -0.58 3.05
C GLN A 263 -27.29 -1.19 3.99
N SER A 264 -26.02 -1.16 3.60
CA SER A 264 -24.91 -1.76 4.36
C SER A 264 -23.57 -1.16 3.96
N ALA A 265 -22.52 -1.48 4.70
CA ALA A 265 -21.12 -1.28 4.28
C ALA A 265 -20.60 -2.50 3.51
N GLY A 266 -19.48 -2.31 2.81
CA GLY A 266 -18.70 -3.39 2.19
C GLY A 266 -18.10 -3.03 0.84
N ILE A 267 -18.58 -1.95 0.21
CA ILE A 267 -18.05 -1.47 -1.07
C ILE A 267 -16.68 -0.82 -0.90
N PHE A 268 -16.42 -0.09 0.18
CA PHE A 268 -15.11 0.52 0.42
C PHE A 268 -14.21 -0.38 1.25
N LEU A 269 -13.04 -0.71 0.72
CA LEU A 269 -12.02 -1.45 1.46
C LEU A 269 -11.10 -0.50 2.23
N CYS A 270 -10.48 0.44 1.53
CA CYS A 270 -9.57 1.42 2.12
C CYS A 270 -9.37 2.64 1.23
N ILE A 271 -8.85 3.72 1.82
CA ILE A 271 -8.43 4.94 1.11
C ILE A 271 -6.96 5.18 1.35
N GLY A 272 -6.21 5.23 0.26
CA GLY A 272 -4.81 5.63 0.23
C GLY A 272 -4.65 7.12 0.03
N LEU A 273 -3.89 7.81 0.89
CA LEU A 273 -3.46 9.20 0.70
C LEU A 273 -1.94 9.29 0.84
N GLY A 274 -1.26 9.93 -0.11
CA GLY A 274 0.19 10.04 -0.06
C GLY A 274 0.81 10.79 -1.21
N ARG A 275 2.10 11.11 -1.06
CA ARG A 275 2.89 11.80 -2.08
C ARG A 275 3.06 10.93 -3.32
N LYS A 276 3.04 11.55 -4.49
CA LYS A 276 3.21 10.84 -5.77
C LYS A 276 4.67 10.93 -6.22
N GLY A 277 5.39 9.80 -6.17
CA GLY A 277 6.84 9.75 -6.43
C GLY A 277 7.35 9.98 -7.85
N ASN A 278 6.55 10.63 -8.68
CA ASN A 278 6.87 10.93 -10.07
C ASN A 278 6.71 12.41 -10.42
N ASP A 279 6.13 13.21 -9.52
CA ASP A 279 5.85 14.62 -9.80
C ASP A 279 6.87 15.51 -9.08
N VAL A 280 7.35 16.53 -9.79
CA VAL A 280 8.33 17.51 -9.29
C VAL A 280 7.77 18.32 -8.11
N ASP A 281 6.45 18.45 -8.05
CA ASP A 281 5.76 19.30 -7.09
C ASP A 281 5.42 18.59 -5.77
N GLY A 282 5.62 17.27 -5.72
CA GLY A 282 5.32 16.47 -4.53
C GLY A 282 3.83 16.52 -4.16
N ASP A 283 2.89 16.68 -5.09
CA ASP A 283 1.50 16.75 -4.68
C ASP A 283 1.00 15.45 -4.01
N LEU A 284 0.02 15.60 -3.13
CA LEU A 284 -0.72 14.46 -2.60
C LEU A 284 -1.50 13.78 -3.72
N SER A 285 -1.73 12.49 -3.56
CA SER A 285 -2.60 11.68 -4.41
C SER A 285 -3.47 10.77 -3.56
N MET A 286 -4.75 10.71 -3.90
CA MET A 286 -5.71 9.80 -3.28
C MET A 286 -5.98 8.58 -4.17
N GLN A 287 -6.16 7.42 -3.55
CA GLN A 287 -6.58 6.18 -4.21
C GLN A 287 -7.66 5.52 -3.36
N VAL A 288 -8.82 5.25 -3.94
CA VAL A 288 -9.92 4.57 -3.26
C VAL A 288 -9.96 3.12 -3.73
N TYR A 289 -9.88 2.17 -2.80
CA TYR A 289 -9.96 0.75 -3.08
C TYR A 289 -11.37 0.28 -2.78
N LEU A 290 -12.03 -0.23 -3.81
CA LEU A 290 -13.38 -0.76 -3.73
C LEU A 290 -13.34 -2.28 -3.75
N THR A 291 -14.18 -2.91 -2.95
CA THR A 291 -14.44 -4.34 -3.01
C THR A 291 -15.52 -4.58 -4.06
N PRO A 292 -15.26 -5.40 -5.09
CA PRO A 292 -16.35 -5.91 -5.91
C PRO A 292 -17.16 -6.86 -5.03
N GLU A 293 -18.21 -6.35 -4.39
CA GLU A 293 -19.23 -7.21 -3.82
C GLU A 293 -19.77 -8.05 -4.97
N LEU A 294 -19.52 -9.37 -4.93
CA LEU A 294 -20.13 -10.28 -5.88
C LEU A 294 -21.63 -10.20 -5.63
N GLY A 295 -22.38 -9.66 -6.59
CA GLY A 295 -23.83 -9.44 -6.49
C GLY A 295 -24.61 -10.73 -6.19
N GLU A 296 -24.00 -11.89 -6.43
CA GLU A 296 -24.45 -13.19 -5.97
C GLU A 296 -23.27 -13.93 -5.30
N PRO A 297 -23.49 -14.68 -4.21
CA PRO A 297 -22.47 -15.57 -3.68
C PRO A 297 -22.06 -16.56 -4.78
N PRO A 298 -20.76 -16.87 -4.94
CA PRO A 298 -20.32 -17.85 -5.91
C PRO A 298 -21.06 -19.17 -5.65
N VAL A 299 -21.67 -19.74 -6.70
CA VAL A 299 -22.24 -21.08 -6.64
C VAL A 299 -21.07 -22.04 -6.46
N TYR A 300 -21.01 -22.70 -5.30
CA TYR A 300 -20.05 -23.77 -5.01
C TYR A 300 -20.54 -25.12 -5.52
#